data_AF-U9TW73-F1
#
_entry.id   AF-U9TW73-F1
#
_cell.length_a   1.000
_cell.length_b   1.000
_cell.length_c   1.000
_cell.angle_alpha   90.00
_cell.angle_beta   90.00
_cell.angle_gamma   90.00
#
_symmetry.space_group_name_H-M   'P 1'
#
loop_
_entity.id
_entity.type
_entity.pdbx_description
1 polymer ?
#
loop_
_entity_poly.entity_id
_entity_poly.type
_entity_poly.pdbx_seq_one_letter_code
_entity_poly.pdbx_strand_id
1 'polypeptide(L)' 'MESNNGPNFGDIILWAPNESTDYTEMVYKKCHYEKRIRDTDGEFIIEEYEIFQILKR' A
#
# COMPACT_ATOMS: atom_id res chain seq x y z
N MET A 1 1.55 -3.77 -20.94
CA MET A 1 0.65 -3.08 -20.01
C MET A 1 1.41 -2.99 -18.70
N GLU A 2 1.95 -1.80 -18.42
CA GLU A 2 2.52 -1.47 -17.10
C GLU A 2 1.45 -1.77 -16.05
N SER A 3 1.84 -2.41 -14.96
CA SER A 3 0.91 -2.75 -13.87
C SER A 3 0.55 -1.47 -13.13
N ASN A 4 -0.72 -1.06 -13.12
CA ASN A 4 -1.23 0.06 -12.30
C ASN A 4 -1.13 -0.21 -10.77
N ASN A 5 -0.61 -1.37 -10.38
CA ASN A 5 -0.43 -1.69 -8.97
C ASN A 5 0.79 -0.94 -8.45
N GLY A 6 0.57 -0.13 -7.41
CA GLY A 6 1.65 0.45 -6.62
C GLY A 6 2.52 -0.61 -5.93
N PRO A 7 3.52 -0.19 -5.16
CA PRO A 7 4.35 -1.08 -4.37
C PRO A 7 3.48 -2.00 -3.49
N ASN A 8 3.79 -3.29 -3.51
CA ASN A 8 3.04 -4.29 -2.75
C ASN A 8 3.59 -4.37 -1.32
N PHE A 9 2.79 -3.96 -0.34
CA PHE A 9 3.13 -4.00 1.08
C PHE A 9 2.49 -5.19 1.81
N GLY A 10 2.10 -6.25 1.08
CA GLY A 10 1.49 -7.47 1.59
C GLY A 10 0.06 -7.27 2.09
N ASP A 11 -0.10 -6.56 3.20
CA ASP A 11 -1.39 -6.35 3.88
C ASP A 11 -1.94 -4.93 3.71
N ILE A 12 -1.10 -4.01 3.22
CA ILE A 12 -1.48 -2.65 2.86
C ILE A 12 -1.49 -2.54 1.34
N ILE A 13 -2.62 -2.10 0.81
CA ILE A 13 -2.85 -1.90 -0.62
C ILE A 13 -3.02 -0.41 -0.83
N LEU A 14 -2.14 0.17 -1.64
CA LEU A 14 -2.24 1.55 -2.10
C LEU A 14 -2.55 1.52 -3.60
N TRP A 15 -3.61 2.20 -4.01
CA TRP A 15 -4.02 2.29 -5.42
C TRP A 15 -4.07 3.74 -5.87
N ALA A 16 -3.59 3.96 -7.09
CA ALA A 16 -3.63 5.24 -7.78
C ALA A 16 -4.21 5.04 -9.19
N PRO A 17 -4.91 6.05 -9.75
CA PRO A 17 -5.46 5.97 -11.10
C PRO A 17 -4.38 5.77 -12.18
N ASN A 18 -3.18 6.29 -11.96
CA ASN A 18 -2.02 6.13 -12.82
C ASN A 18 -0.70 6.21 -12.03
N GLU A 19 0.40 5.80 -12.66
CA GLU A 19 1.75 5.72 -12.06
C GLU A 19 2.35 7.06 -11.60
N SER A 20 1.80 8.18 -12.07
CA SER A 20 2.30 9.53 -11.81
C SER A 20 1.39 10.33 -10.88
N THR A 21 0.36 9.70 -10.30
CA THR A 21 -0.57 10.33 -9.36
C THR A 21 -0.40 9.77 -7.95
N ASP A 22 -0.74 10.59 -6.96
CA ASP A 22 -0.81 10.15 -5.57
C ASP A 22 -1.83 9.02 -5.39
N TYR A 23 -1.61 8.21 -4.36
CA TYR A 23 -2.53 7.14 -4.01
C TYR A 23 -3.83 7.72 -3.46
N THR A 24 -4.93 7.39 -4.13
CA THR A 24 -6.27 7.88 -3.76
C THR A 24 -7.05 6.89 -2.92
N GLU A 25 -6.69 5.60 -2.99
CA GLU A 25 -7.37 4.54 -2.26
C GLU A 25 -6.36 3.74 -1.43
N MET A 26 -6.68 3.54 -0.16
CA MET A 26 -5.82 2.81 0.78
C MET A 26 -6.66 1.81 1.55
N VAL A 27 -6.29 0.54 1.45
CA VAL A 27 -7.03 -0.56 2.08
C VAL A 27 -6.08 -1.43 2.88
N TYR A 28 -6.48 -1.75 4.11
CA TYR A 28 -5.81 -2.75 4.92
C TYR A 28 -6.60 -4.04 4.93
N LYS A 29 -5.90 -5.16 4.71
CA LYS A 29 -6.44 -6.50 4.91
C LYS A 29 -5.36 -7.44 5.43
N LYS A 30 -5.65 -8.13 6.52
CA LYS A 30 -4.74 -9.11 7.13
C LYS A 30 -4.56 -10.36 6.24
N CYS A 31 -3.42 -10.46 5.54
CA CYS A 31 -3.17 -11.54 4.56
C CYS A 31 -1.84 -12.31 4.76
N HIS A 32 -0.74 -11.62 5.07
CA HIS A 32 0.62 -12.15 4.98
C HIS A 32 1.43 -12.05 6.27
N TYR A 33 1.39 -10.90 6.97
CA TYR A 33 2.20 -10.74 8.18
C TYR A 33 1.69 -11.66 9.29
N GLU A 34 2.52 -12.00 10.27
CA GLU A 34 2.07 -12.78 11.42
C GLU A 34 1.14 -11.94 12.33
N LYS A 35 1.51 -10.68 12.54
CA LYS A 35 0.77 -9.73 13.41
C LYS A 35 -0.05 -8.74 12.60
N ARG A 36 -1.13 -8.24 13.20
CA ARG A 36 -1.91 -7.16 12.62
C ARG A 36 -1.09 -5.87 12.58
N ILE A 37 -1.21 -5.14 11.48
CA ILE A 37 -0.62 -3.80 11.34
C ILE A 37 -1.64 -2.75 11.82
N ARG A 38 -2.94 -3.02 11.60
CA ARG A 38 -4.07 -2.20 12.07
C ARG A 38 -5.11 -3.07 12.76
N ASP A 39 -5.87 -2.48 13.65
CA ASP A 39 -6.90 -3.20 14.42
C ASP A 39 -8.10 -3.59 13.56
N THR A 40 -8.40 -2.80 12.52
CA THR A 40 -9.57 -2.96 11.65
C THR A 40 -9.15 -3.17 10.19
N ASP A 41 -9.80 -4.11 9.51
CA ASP A 41 -9.74 -4.26 8.05
C ASP A 41 -10.57 -3.17 7.36
N GLY A 42 -10.27 -2.88 6.10
CA GLY A 42 -11.01 -1.97 5.24
C GLY A 42 -10.23 -0.72 4.82
N GLU A 43 -10.98 0.27 4.33
CA GLU A 43 -10.44 1.55 3.89
C GLU A 43 -9.88 2.35 5.07
N PHE A 44 -8.80 3.08 4.80
CA PHE A 44 -8.22 4.02 5.75
C PHE A 44 -7.59 5.19 5.01
N ILE A 45 -7.21 6.22 5.75
CA ILE A 45 -6.57 7.43 5.20
C ILE A 45 -5.17 7.53 5.79
N ILE A 46 -4.20 7.85 4.94
CA ILE A 46 -2.86 8.32 5.32
C ILE A 46 -2.74 9.74 4.78
N GLU A 47 -2.52 10.71 5.67
CA GLU A 47 -2.37 12.11 5.28
C GLU A 47 -1.00 12.37 4.67
N GLU A 48 0.05 11.76 5.24
CA GLU A 48 1.43 11.90 4.79
C GLU A 48 2.14 10.54 4.84
N TYR A 49 2.83 10.16 3.76
CA TYR A 49 3.60 8.92 3.67
C TYR A 49 4.96 9.13 3.01
N GLU A 50 5.94 8.32 3.41
CA GLU A 50 7.26 8.24 2.78
C GLU A 50 7.57 6.79 2.42
N ILE A 51 7.98 6.54 1.17
CA ILE A 51 8.25 5.19 0.65
C ILE A 51 9.75 5.02 0.43
N PHE A 52 10.34 4.01 1.09
CA PHE A 52 11.74 3.65 0.93
C PHE A 52 11.88 2.31 0.22
N GLN A 53 12.59 2.29 -0.91
CA GLN A 53 12.96 1.06 -1.59
C GLN A 53 14.35 0.59 -1.12
N ILE A 54 14.41 -0.56 -0.47
CA ILE A 54 15.69 -1.18 -0.10
C ILE A 54 16.19 -1.99 -1.28
N LEU A 55 17.24 -1.49 -1.95
CA LEU A 55 17.93 -2.23 -2.99
C LEU A 55 18.93 -3.21 -2.36
N LYS A 56 18.78 -4.51 -2.63
CA LYS A 56 19.86 -5.47 -2.34
C LYS A 56 20.97 -5.25 -3.38
N ARG A 57 22.21 -5.19 -2.89
CA ARG A 57 23.42 -5.13 -3.72
C ARG A 57 23.77 -6.51 -4.27
#